data_AF-A0A960K6W6-F1
#
_entry.id   AF-A0A960K6W6-F1
#
_cell.length_a   1.000
_cell.length_b   1.000
_cell.length_c   1.000
_cell.angle_alpha   90.00
_cell.angle_beta   90.00
_cell.angle_gamma   90.00
#
_symmetry.space_group_name_H-M   'P 1'
#
loop_
_entity.id
_entity.type
_entity.pdbx_description
1 polymer ?
#
loop_
_entity_poly.entity_id
_entity_poly.type
_entity_poly.pdbx_seq_one_letter_code
_entity_poly.pdbx_strand_id
1 'polypeptide(L)'
;KPLWLRSTLVPTAGIGSQFGMLAMVFGMMFAWKNLVLLGAVLFSAVVLFQLVTLPVEFDASRRAKVLAVQHGIVRPNERVGIDKVLDAAALTYVAAAISSILTLLYFLMRSGLLGGRRD
;
A
#
# COMPACT_ATOMS: atom_id res chain seq x y z
N LYS A 1 -21.89 13.79 -12.34
CA LYS A 1 -22.21 12.69 -11.38
C LYS A 1 -20.99 11.77 -11.24
N PRO A 2 -20.03 12.03 -10.34
CA PRO A 2 -18.77 11.27 -10.26
C PRO A 2 -18.66 10.41 -8.99
N LEU A 3 -19.79 10.01 -8.38
CA LEU A 3 -19.78 9.13 -7.20
C LEU A 3 -19.55 7.66 -7.60
N TRP A 4 -20.01 7.26 -8.79
CA TRP A 4 -19.93 5.88 -9.24
C TRP A 4 -18.49 5.42 -9.55
N LEU A 5 -17.68 6.30 -10.14
CA LEU A 5 -16.27 6.02 -10.41
C LEU A 5 -15.46 5.80 -9.12
N ARG A 6 -15.74 6.60 -8.07
CA ARG A 6 -15.10 6.44 -6.75
C ARG A 6 -15.52 5.16 -6.05
N SER A 7 -16.79 4.74 -6.16
CA SER A 7 -17.27 3.51 -5.52
C SER A 7 -16.73 2.22 -6.17
N THR A 8 -16.40 2.24 -7.46
CA THR A 8 -15.82 1.07 -8.16
C THR A 8 -14.31 0.98 -8.04
N LEU A 9 -13.60 2.10 -7.89
CA LEU A 9 -12.12 2.10 -7.78
C LEU A 9 -11.62 1.52 -6.44
N VAL A 10 -12.33 1.78 -5.34
CA VAL A 10 -11.96 1.29 -3.99
C VAL A 10 -11.90 -0.24 -3.91
N PRO A 11 -12.90 -1.02 -4.36
CA PRO A 11 -12.80 -2.48 -4.33
C PRO A 11 -11.79 -3.03 -5.33
N THR A 12 -11.55 -2.35 -6.46
CA THR A 12 -10.60 -2.84 -7.48
C THR A 12 -9.14 -2.85 -7.00
N ALA A 13 -8.75 -1.91 -6.13
CA ALA A 13 -7.41 -1.90 -5.54
C ALA A 13 -7.19 -3.05 -4.56
N GLY A 14 -8.21 -3.37 -3.74
CA GLY A 14 -8.17 -4.50 -2.81
C GLY A 14 -8.11 -5.86 -3.53
N ILE A 15 -8.96 -6.03 -4.55
CA ILE A 15 -9.02 -7.20 -5.43
C ILE A 15 -7.67 -7.38 -6.15
N GLY A 16 -7.11 -6.33 -6.74
CA GLY A 16 -5.81 -6.40 -7.41
C GLY A 16 -4.67 -6.88 -6.50
N SER A 17 -4.67 -6.49 -5.22
CA SER A 17 -3.63 -6.90 -4.27
C SER A 17 -3.69 -8.38 -3.93
N GLN A 18 -4.90 -8.90 -3.71
CA GLN A 18 -5.13 -10.30 -3.34
C GLN A 18 -4.87 -11.22 -4.55
N PHE A 19 -5.36 -10.84 -5.74
CA PHE A 19 -5.11 -11.61 -6.96
C PHE A 19 -3.65 -11.57 -7.39
N GLY A 20 -2.97 -10.42 -7.29
CA GLY A 20 -1.54 -10.29 -7.60
C GLY A 20 -0.68 -11.17 -6.70
N MET A 21 -0.94 -11.15 -5.39
CA MET A 21 -0.23 -12.01 -4.42
C MET A 21 -0.49 -13.49 -4.66
N LEU A 22 -1.75 -13.90 -4.85
CA LEU A 22 -2.10 -15.30 -5.14
C LEU A 22 -1.44 -15.79 -6.43
N ALA A 23 -1.46 -14.98 -7.50
CA ALA A 23 -0.82 -15.32 -8.75
C ALA A 23 0.71 -15.50 -8.60
N MET A 24 1.38 -14.65 -7.82
CA MET A 24 2.81 -14.83 -7.53
C MET A 24 3.09 -16.10 -6.71
N VAL A 25 2.27 -16.39 -5.70
CA VAL A 25 2.40 -17.60 -4.86
C VAL A 25 2.18 -18.87 -5.68
N PHE A 26 1.06 -18.97 -6.40
CA PHE A 26 0.76 -20.13 -7.25
C PHE A 26 1.77 -20.27 -8.40
N GLY A 27 2.19 -19.16 -8.99
CA GLY A 27 3.23 -19.15 -10.03
C GLY A 27 4.55 -19.75 -9.53
N MET A 28 4.97 -19.44 -8.30
CA MET A 28 6.15 -20.09 -7.71
C MET A 28 5.90 -21.56 -7.37
N MET A 29 4.74 -21.89 -6.81
CA MET A 29 4.41 -23.26 -6.38
C MET A 29 4.40 -24.24 -7.55
N PHE A 30 3.90 -23.83 -8.72
CA PHE A 30 3.89 -24.63 -9.95
C PHE A 30 5.12 -24.40 -10.85
N ALA A 31 6.10 -23.60 -10.40
CA ALA A 31 7.25 -23.17 -11.21
C ALA A 31 6.89 -22.51 -12.55
N TRP A 32 5.71 -21.88 -12.63
CA TRP A 32 5.19 -21.21 -13.81
C TRP A 32 5.60 -19.74 -13.86
N LYS A 33 6.74 -19.48 -14.50
CA LYS A 33 7.34 -18.12 -14.60
C LYS A 33 6.40 -17.06 -15.17
N ASN A 34 5.61 -17.39 -16.19
CA ASN A 34 4.66 -16.46 -16.80
C ASN A 34 3.56 -16.02 -15.83
N LEU A 35 3.12 -16.93 -14.96
CA LEU A 35 2.11 -16.62 -13.94
C LEU A 35 2.69 -15.74 -12.82
N VAL A 36 3.95 -15.98 -12.44
CA VAL A 36 4.67 -15.09 -11.51
C VAL A 36 4.79 -13.69 -12.10
N LEU A 37 5.16 -13.56 -13.38
CA LEU A 37 5.31 -12.26 -14.05
C LEU A 37 3.97 -11.52 -14.13
N LEU A 38 2.88 -12.21 -14.48
CA LEU A 38 1.53 -11.64 -14.45
C LEU A 38 1.17 -11.13 -13.04
N GLY A 39 1.42 -11.95 -12.01
CA GLY A 39 1.20 -11.58 -10.62
C GLY A 39 2.03 -10.37 -10.19
N ALA A 40 3.30 -10.31 -10.61
CA ALA A 40 4.19 -9.18 -10.32
C ALA A 40 3.73 -7.89 -10.99
N VAL A 41 3.27 -7.94 -12.24
CA VAL A 41 2.69 -6.77 -12.93
C VAL A 41 1.46 -6.27 -12.18
N LEU A 42 0.52 -7.16 -11.85
CA LEU A 42 -0.68 -6.79 -11.09
C LEU A 42 -0.35 -6.21 -9.72
N PHE A 43 0.57 -6.85 -8.99
CA PHE A 43 0.98 -6.40 -7.66
C PHE A 43 1.77 -5.09 -7.70
N SER A 44 2.61 -4.87 -8.72
CA SER A 44 3.32 -3.60 -8.92
C SER A 44 2.36 -2.43 -9.17
N ALA A 45 1.25 -2.65 -9.88
CA ALA A 45 0.22 -1.62 -10.06
C ALA A 45 -0.41 -1.22 -8.71
N VAL A 46 -0.61 -2.18 -7.80
CA VAL A 46 -1.09 -1.91 -6.44
C VAL A 46 -0.05 -1.16 -5.60
N VAL A 47 1.22 -1.56 -5.65
CA VAL A 47 2.31 -0.87 -4.96
C VAL A 47 2.43 0.58 -5.44
N LEU A 48 2.38 0.81 -6.75
CA LEU A 48 2.37 2.16 -7.33
C LEU A 48 1.17 2.97 -6.85
N PHE A 49 -0.02 2.38 -6.84
CA PHE A 49 -1.22 3.03 -6.32
C PHE A 49 -1.03 3.44 -4.85
N GLN A 50 -0.55 2.53 -4.00
CA GLN A 50 -0.26 2.82 -2.59
C GLN A 50 0.69 4.01 -2.44
N LEU A 51 1.79 4.03 -3.21
CA LEU A 51 2.78 5.11 -3.18
C LEU A 51 2.19 6.46 -3.62
N VAL A 52 1.34 6.48 -4.64
CA VAL A 52 0.69 7.70 -5.12
C VAL A 52 -0.37 8.21 -4.13
N THR A 53 -1.04 7.32 -3.40
CA THR A 53 -2.04 7.71 -2.39
C THR A 53 -1.44 8.12 -1.06
N LEU A 54 -0.21 7.70 -0.76
CA LEU A 54 0.41 7.94 0.54
C LEU A 54 0.57 9.43 0.91
N PRO A 55 0.89 10.36 -0.03
CA PRO A 55 0.89 11.80 0.26
C PRO A 55 -0.49 12.34 0.67
N VAL A 56 -1.58 11.84 0.10
CA VAL A 56 -2.92 12.35 0.44
C VAL A 56 -3.36 11.87 1.82
N GLU A 57 -2.91 10.70 2.27
CA GLU A 57 -3.13 10.20 3.64
C GLU A 57 -2.41 11.08 4.68
N PHE A 58 -1.18 11.52 4.39
CA PHE A 58 -0.46 12.44 5.27
C PHE A 58 -1.13 13.81 5.36
N ASP A 59 -1.61 14.33 4.23
CA ASP A 59 -2.31 15.60 4.21
C ASP A 59 -3.66 15.53 4.96
N ALA A 60 -4.39 14.42 4.83
CA ALA A 60 -5.58 14.16 5.62
C ALA A 60 -5.28 14.14 7.13
N SER A 61 -4.22 13.45 7.56
CA SER A 61 -3.77 13.43 8.96
C SER A 61 -3.42 14.84 9.47
N ARG A 62 -2.70 15.63 8.67
CA ARG A 62 -2.36 17.02 9.03
C ARG A 62 -3.60 17.90 9.20
N ARG A 63 -4.57 17.81 8.30
CA ARG A 63 -5.84 18.54 8.43
C ARG A 63 -6.63 18.09 9.65
N ALA A 64 -6.70 16.78 9.91
CA ALA A 64 -7.42 16.23 11.05
C ALA A 64 -6.90 16.79 12.39
N LYS A 65 -5.57 16.90 12.56
CA LYS A 65 -4.95 17.53 13.74
C LYS A 65 -5.44 18.97 13.95
N VAL A 66 -5.51 19.75 12.87
CA VAL A 66 -5.95 21.16 12.93
C VAL A 66 -7.43 21.25 13.27
N LEU A 67 -8.28 20.49 12.58
CA LEU A 67 -9.73 20.49 12.82
C LEU A 67 -10.07 19.99 14.23
N ALA A 68 -9.34 19.00 14.75
CA ALA A 68 -9.57 18.45 16.08
C ALA A 68 -9.39 19.50 17.19
N VAL A 69 -8.41 20.40 17.04
CA VAL A 69 -8.22 21.53 17.97
C VAL A 69 -9.25 22.63 17.71
N GLN A 70 -9.51 22.97 16.44
CA GLN A 70 -10.46 24.04 16.08
C GLN A 70 -11.90 23.76 16.54
N HIS A 71 -12.33 22.50 16.50
CA HIS A 71 -13.67 22.09 16.94
C HIS A 71 -13.75 21.72 18.43
N GLY A 72 -12.66 21.91 19.19
CA GLY A 72 -12.64 21.60 20.63
C GLY A 72 -12.74 20.11 20.94
N ILE A 73 -12.52 19.22 19.96
CA ILE A 73 -12.43 17.77 20.15
C ILE A 73 -11.20 17.44 21.02
N VAL A 74 -10.15 18.26 20.88
CA VAL A 74 -8.87 18.11 21.58
C VAL A 74 -8.53 19.44 22.24
N ARG A 75 -8.16 19.39 23.52
CA ARG A 75 -7.74 20.60 24.24
C ARG A 75 -6.31 21.00 23.82
N PRO A 76 -5.94 22.29 23.87
CA PRO A 76 -4.61 22.74 23.46
C PRO A 76 -3.45 22.04 24.19
N ASN A 77 -3.65 21.62 25.44
CA ASN A 77 -2.69 20.87 26.25
C ASN A 77 -2.56 19.39 25.86
N GLU A 78 -3.53 18.83 25.13
CA GLU A 78 -3.54 17.44 24.65
C GLU A 78 -2.95 17.29 23.23
N ARG A 79 -2.79 18.42 22.54
CA ARG A 79 -2.33 18.49 21.14
C ARG A 79 -1.03 17.71 20.89
N VAL A 80 -0.05 17.84 21.78
CA VAL A 80 1.25 17.16 21.64
C VAL A 80 1.09 15.64 21.67
N GLY A 81 0.17 15.12 22.48
CA GLY A 81 -0.11 13.68 22.55
C GLY A 81 -0.77 13.17 21.28
N ILE A 82 -1.79 13.89 20.80
CA ILE A 82 -2.51 13.51 19.58
C ILE A 82 -1.65 13.62 18.33
N ASP A 83 -0.80 14.64 18.22
CA ASP A 83 0.13 14.78 17.10
C ASP A 83 1.04 13.54 17.02
N LYS A 84 1.59 13.07 18.14
CA LYS A 84 2.41 11.85 18.21
C LYS A 84 1.64 10.60 17.79
N VAL A 85 0.40 10.43 18.26
CA VAL A 85 -0.42 9.25 17.92
C VAL A 85 -0.78 9.25 16.44
N LEU A 86 -1.19 10.40 15.89
CA LEU A 86 -1.56 10.52 14.48
C LEU A 86 -0.35 10.40 13.55
N ASP A 87 0.82 10.87 13.97
CA ASP A 87 2.08 10.63 13.23
C ASP A 87 2.46 9.15 13.26
N ALA A 88 2.37 8.49 14.41
CA ALA A 88 2.60 7.05 14.52
C ALA A 88 1.62 6.23 13.67
N ALA A 89 0.35 6.61 13.64
CA ALA A 89 -0.65 6.00 12.77
C ALA A 89 -0.29 6.18 11.29
N ALA A 90 0.17 7.36 10.87
CA ALA A 90 0.60 7.60 9.50
C ALA A 90 1.82 6.74 9.09
N LEU A 91 2.74 6.47 10.02
CA LEU A 91 3.88 5.57 9.78
C LEU A 91 3.44 4.12 9.48
N THR A 92 2.25 3.68 9.91
CA THR A 92 1.74 2.34 9.55
C THR A 92 1.46 2.21 8.06
N TYR A 93 1.03 3.28 7.38
CA TYR A 93 0.86 3.29 5.92
C TYR A 93 2.21 3.21 5.20
N VAL A 94 3.23 3.92 5.72
CA VAL A 94 4.59 3.85 5.20
C VAL A 94 5.17 2.44 5.34
N ALA A 95 4.98 1.83 6.51
CA ALA A 95 5.40 0.45 6.75
C ALA A 95 4.73 -0.50 5.76
N ALA A 96 3.41 -0.38 5.54
CA ALA A 96 2.68 -1.20 4.58
C ALA A 96 3.22 -1.04 3.14
N ALA A 97 3.51 0.18 2.71
CA ALA A 97 4.09 0.46 1.39
C ALA A 97 5.51 -0.12 1.23
N ILE A 98 6.36 0.00 2.26
CA ILE A 98 7.69 -0.60 2.24
C ILE A 98 7.59 -2.13 2.21
N SER A 99 6.73 -2.72 3.05
CA SER A 99 6.50 -4.17 3.07
C SER A 99 6.00 -4.71 1.73
N SER A 100 5.11 -3.99 1.04
CA SER A 100 4.64 -4.40 -0.28
C SER A 100 5.77 -4.33 -1.33
N ILE A 101 6.59 -3.28 -1.33
CA ILE A 101 7.79 -3.21 -2.19
C ILE A 101 8.74 -4.37 -1.92
N LEU A 102 9.07 -4.63 -0.66
CA LEU A 102 9.98 -5.71 -0.28
C LEU A 102 9.42 -7.08 -0.67
N THR A 103 8.11 -7.27 -0.53
CA THR A 103 7.43 -8.50 -0.97
C THR A 103 7.59 -8.69 -2.48
N LEU A 104 7.31 -7.66 -3.28
CA LEU A 104 7.47 -7.73 -4.73
C LEU A 104 8.91 -8.08 -5.12
N LEU A 105 9.90 -7.41 -4.53
CA LEU A 105 11.31 -7.69 -4.76
C LEU A 105 11.68 -9.13 -4.38
N TYR A 106 11.20 -9.61 -3.22
CA TYR A 106 11.42 -10.98 -2.76
C TYR A 106 10.94 -12.01 -3.79
N PHE A 107 9.70 -11.89 -4.29
CA PHE A 107 9.15 -12.82 -5.28
C PHE A 107 9.89 -12.74 -6.62
N LEU A 108 10.28 -11.54 -7.07
CA LEU A 108 11.04 -11.35 -8.31
C LEU A 108 12.46 -11.91 -8.23
N MET A 109 13.13 -11.77 -7.09
CA MET A 109 14.43 -12.40 -6.84
C MET A 109 14.30 -13.93 -6.78
N ARG A 110 13.33 -14.44 -6.03
CA ARG A 110 13.12 -15.88 -5.83
C ARG A 110 12.73 -16.62 -7.10
N SER A 111 11.99 -15.97 -7.99
CA SER A 111 11.61 -16.52 -9.29
C SER A 111 12.74 -16.53 -10.33
N GLY A 112 13.90 -15.96 -10.01
CA GLY A 112 15.04 -15.84 -10.93
C GLY A 112 14.83 -14.82 -12.04
N LEU A 113 13.88 -13.89 -11.86
CA LEU A 113 13.62 -12.79 -12.81
C LEU A 113 14.59 -11.61 -12.61
N LEU A 114 15.03 -11.36 -11.37
CA LEU A 114 16.04 -10.33 -11.03
C LEU A 114 17.42 -10.91 -10.68
N GLY A 115 17.50 -12.19 -10.31
CA GLY A 115 18.75 -12.88 -10.03
C GLY A 115 19.09 -13.81 -11.19
N GLY A 116 20.07 -13.42 -12.01
CA GLY A 116 20.59 -14.27 -13.07
C GLY A 116 20.96 -15.63 -12.50
N ARG A 117 20.39 -16.70 -13.08
CA ARG A 117 20.90 -18.06 -12.90
C ARG A 117 22.40 -18.02 -13.19
N ARG A 118 23.21 -18.12 -12.15
CA ARG A 118 24.51 -18.75 -12.29
C ARG A 118 24.21 -20.23 -12.12
N ASP A 119 24.28 -20.93 -13.25
CA ASP A 119 24.21 -22.38 -13.33
C ASP A 119 25.16 -23.04 -12.33
#